data_AF-A0AAU3BLP8-F1
#
_entry.id   AF-A0AAU3BLP8-F1
#
_cell.length_a   1.000
_cell.length_b   1.000
_cell.length_c   1.000
_cell.angle_alpha   90.00
_cell.angle_beta   90.00
_cell.angle_gamma   90.00
#
_symmetry.space_group_name_H-M   'P 1'
#
loop_
_entity.id
_entity.type
_entity.pdbx_description
1 polymer ?
#
loop_
_entity_poly.entity_id
_entity_poly.type
_entity_poly.pdbx_seq_one_letter_code
_entity_poly.pdbx_strand_id
1 'polypeptide(L)'
;MSVTLAGQIDIAGPVGRLLHRRPLKNGTVMQSFGIEPVSGDIFVLQVAEGGLTLSGESGPVSGDDRRIHGDMCVTRLNRSGTITGHMYLRGFGHGVSLGVENRGGVIRLWTETKSKETLVNNKVDGIGTTVTDFTFQSGTVLDYGSSLHSTPYTPQAGATSVTPAIDRSTNELVIRFAVDGVRYYERYDLAQAAAGVFQARQRLAEPTGVMGTFQAYASHSGVLYLLDGESYDKVAPPGNTCITAVEWATGNVLDRQPVTAAPGLEWREPEGMAVEVAGGVAYLHFGFAGDAGGARTCTISSFSGTPEVDGVKVLTDWQTIPLVSGVTVDQNAPKGRLISVSGVTTLQLSGGIKGSFDADAVIGTLPDTLSPSMETRCSVPRNNVGGYCVARVEAGTDRQLRLFGGNSTNVITWAQLDSFSAVWR
;
A
#
# COMPACT_ATOMS: atom_id res chain seq x y z
N MET A 1 13.94 25.82 -6.49
CA MET A 1 13.46 25.77 -5.10
C MET A 1 12.06 25.18 -5.17
N SER A 2 11.83 24.00 -4.59
CA SER A 2 10.49 23.43 -4.47
C SER A 2 9.66 24.37 -3.61
N VAL A 3 8.48 24.75 -4.09
CA VAL A 3 7.50 25.49 -3.28
C VAL A 3 6.81 24.45 -2.42
N THR A 4 6.93 24.58 -1.09
CA THR A 4 6.27 23.68 -0.15
C THR A 4 5.00 24.31 0.40
N LEU A 5 3.88 23.60 0.29
CA LEU A 5 2.62 24.01 0.89
C LEU A 5 2.52 23.49 2.33
N ALA A 6 1.84 24.25 3.20
CA ALA A 6 1.56 23.78 4.54
C ALA A 6 0.73 22.48 4.49
N GLY A 7 1.18 21.44 5.18
CA GLY A 7 0.54 20.12 5.15
C GLY A 7 0.96 19.22 3.99
N GLN A 8 1.82 19.70 3.06
CA GLN A 8 2.41 18.84 2.04
C GLN A 8 3.30 17.78 2.71
N ILE A 9 3.04 16.51 2.36
CA ILE A 9 3.92 15.39 2.69
C ILE A 9 5.15 15.46 1.79
N ASP A 10 6.33 15.41 2.40
CA ASP A 10 7.63 15.42 1.70
C ASP A 10 7.86 14.08 0.97
N ILE A 11 7.78 14.12 -0.36
CA ILE A 11 7.96 12.95 -1.25
C ILE A 11 9.43 12.72 -1.64
N ALA A 12 10.35 13.60 -1.24
CA ALA A 12 11.80 13.37 -1.34
C ALA A 12 12.36 12.74 -0.06
N GLY A 13 11.52 12.63 0.98
CA GLY A 13 11.90 12.15 2.29
C GLY A 13 12.13 10.64 2.39
N PRO A 14 12.53 10.15 3.58
CA PRO A 14 12.72 8.74 3.83
C PRO A 14 11.41 7.94 3.76
N VAL A 15 11.51 6.69 3.31
CA VAL A 15 10.38 5.78 3.10
C VAL A 15 10.28 4.76 4.24
N GLY A 16 9.07 4.63 4.81
CA GLY A 16 8.68 3.54 5.69
C GLY A 16 7.83 2.48 4.98
N ARG A 17 7.19 1.60 5.76
CA ARG A 17 6.33 0.53 5.25
C ARG A 17 5.09 0.37 6.11
N LEU A 18 3.98 0.03 5.47
CA LEU A 18 2.76 -0.43 6.11
C LEU A 18 2.61 -1.95 6.00
N LEU A 19 2.72 -2.51 4.79
CA LEU A 19 2.61 -3.96 4.52
C LEU A 19 3.80 -4.47 3.71
N HIS A 20 4.22 -5.71 3.96
CA HIS A 20 5.28 -6.38 3.19
C HIS A 20 4.83 -7.73 2.65
N ARG A 21 4.87 -7.90 1.32
CA ARG A 21 4.62 -9.16 0.59
C ARG A 21 3.42 -9.94 1.12
N ARG A 22 2.30 -9.26 1.30
CA ARG A 22 1.07 -9.89 1.82
C ARG A 22 0.25 -10.49 0.69
N PRO A 23 -0.18 -11.76 0.81
CA PRO A 23 -1.11 -12.33 -0.15
C PRO A 23 -2.46 -11.61 -0.04
N LEU A 24 -3.20 -11.63 -1.14
CA LEU A 24 -4.57 -11.13 -1.23
C LEU A 24 -5.53 -12.29 -1.47
N LYS A 25 -6.84 -12.00 -1.55
CA LYS A 25 -7.85 -13.04 -1.78
C LYS A 25 -7.67 -13.73 -3.14
N ASN A 26 -7.35 -12.96 -4.18
CA ASN A 26 -7.11 -13.46 -5.52
C ASN A 26 -5.61 -13.40 -5.85
N GLY A 27 -5.15 -14.23 -6.79
CA GLY A 27 -3.75 -14.26 -7.25
C GLY A 27 -3.38 -13.20 -8.30
N THR A 28 -4.28 -12.26 -8.59
CA THR A 28 -4.11 -11.17 -9.57
C THR A 28 -3.37 -9.97 -8.99
N VAL A 29 -2.93 -9.05 -9.84
CA VAL A 29 -2.25 -7.81 -9.44
C VAL A 29 -3.21 -6.92 -8.64
N MET A 30 -2.74 -6.33 -7.54
CA MET A 30 -3.47 -5.27 -6.85
C MET A 30 -3.62 -4.07 -7.80
N GLN A 31 -4.75 -3.38 -7.76
CA GLN A 31 -5.03 -2.23 -8.63
C GLN A 31 -5.09 -0.93 -7.81
N SER A 32 -5.67 -1.02 -6.61
CA SER A 32 -5.69 0.09 -5.67
C SER A 32 -5.92 -0.40 -4.24
N PHE A 33 -5.80 0.52 -3.30
CA PHE A 33 -6.17 0.28 -1.92
C PHE A 33 -6.64 1.56 -1.25
N GLY A 34 -7.34 1.41 -0.13
CA GLY A 34 -7.69 2.49 0.77
C GLY A 34 -7.64 2.02 2.22
N ILE A 35 -7.57 2.98 3.14
CA ILE A 35 -7.40 2.71 4.58
C ILE A 35 -8.61 3.26 5.31
N GLU A 36 -9.23 2.42 6.13
CA GLU A 36 -10.37 2.79 6.95
C GLU A 36 -9.88 3.65 8.13
N PRO A 37 -10.40 4.88 8.30
CA PRO A 37 -9.80 5.87 9.18
C PRO A 37 -9.91 5.55 10.68
N VAL A 38 -10.78 4.64 11.10
CA VAL A 38 -11.02 4.35 12.53
C VAL A 38 -10.23 3.13 13.01
N SER A 39 -10.46 1.96 12.43
CA SER A 39 -9.77 0.69 12.72
C SER A 39 -8.41 0.60 12.05
N GLY A 40 -8.21 1.32 10.95
CA GLY A 40 -7.01 1.21 10.15
C GLY A 40 -6.94 -0.03 9.28
N ASP A 41 -8.06 -0.74 9.11
CA ASP A 41 -8.14 -1.84 8.15
C ASP A 41 -7.90 -1.35 6.72
N ILE A 42 -7.28 -2.22 5.93
CA ILE A 42 -6.82 -1.92 4.58
C ILE A 42 -7.71 -2.69 3.62
N PHE A 43 -8.29 -1.99 2.66
CA PHE A 43 -9.11 -2.58 1.60
C PHE A 43 -8.32 -2.50 0.30
N VAL A 44 -8.16 -3.63 -0.38
CA VAL A 44 -7.37 -3.73 -1.61
C VAL A 44 -8.27 -4.22 -2.74
N LEU A 45 -8.28 -3.52 -3.87
CA LEU A 45 -8.97 -3.93 -5.09
C LEU A 45 -8.03 -4.70 -6.01
N GLN A 46 -8.58 -5.72 -6.66
CA GLN A 46 -7.96 -6.51 -7.71
C GLN A 46 -8.98 -6.75 -8.81
N VAL A 47 -8.54 -6.92 -10.07
CA VAL A 47 -9.38 -7.59 -11.07
C VAL A 47 -9.68 -9.01 -10.57
N ALA A 48 -10.93 -9.46 -10.71
CA ALA A 48 -11.35 -10.78 -10.29
C ALA A 48 -10.58 -11.87 -11.05
N GLU A 49 -10.22 -12.93 -10.34
CA GLU A 49 -9.48 -14.06 -10.90
C GLU A 49 -10.42 -14.93 -11.73
N GLY A 50 -9.88 -15.50 -12.80
CA GLY A 50 -10.58 -16.49 -13.62
C GLY A 50 -10.77 -17.83 -12.89
N GLY A 51 -11.63 -18.68 -13.44
CA GLY A 51 -11.91 -20.01 -12.89
C GLY A 51 -12.83 -20.00 -11.67
N LEU A 52 -13.19 -18.81 -11.14
CA LEU A 52 -14.17 -18.66 -10.07
C LEU A 52 -15.59 -18.84 -10.61
N THR A 53 -16.43 -19.52 -9.83
CA THR A 53 -17.90 -19.49 -9.96
C THR A 53 -18.47 -18.70 -8.80
N LEU A 54 -18.89 -17.46 -9.07
CA LEU A 54 -19.52 -16.59 -8.09
C LEU A 54 -21.01 -16.89 -7.95
N SER A 55 -21.62 -16.43 -6.87
CA SER A 55 -23.05 -16.59 -6.63
C SER A 55 -23.88 -16.07 -7.82
N GLY A 56 -24.80 -16.90 -8.32
CA GLY A 56 -25.64 -16.60 -9.48
C GLY A 56 -25.04 -16.98 -10.84
N GLU A 57 -23.85 -17.60 -10.89
CA GLU A 57 -23.24 -18.10 -12.13
C GLU A 57 -23.50 -19.59 -12.33
N SER A 58 -23.65 -20.01 -13.59
CA SER A 58 -23.88 -21.41 -13.96
C SER A 58 -22.61 -22.26 -14.02
N GLY A 59 -21.43 -21.63 -13.93
CA GLY A 59 -20.14 -22.31 -13.99
C GLY A 59 -18.95 -21.34 -13.87
N PRO A 60 -17.71 -21.84 -13.96
CA PRO A 60 -16.51 -21.02 -13.90
C PRO A 60 -16.45 -19.98 -15.04
N VAL A 61 -16.09 -18.75 -14.71
CA VAL A 61 -15.90 -17.66 -15.67
C VAL A 61 -14.41 -17.45 -15.92
N SER A 62 -14.01 -17.24 -17.19
CA SER A 62 -12.60 -17.07 -17.55
C SER A 62 -12.02 -15.75 -17.01
N GLY A 63 -10.69 -15.69 -16.85
CA GLY A 63 -10.03 -14.46 -16.40
C GLY A 63 -10.18 -13.31 -17.41
N ASP A 64 -10.22 -13.62 -18.71
CA ASP A 64 -10.47 -12.63 -19.74
C ASP A 64 -11.89 -12.07 -19.66
N ASP A 65 -12.90 -12.91 -19.43
CA ASP A 65 -14.27 -12.44 -19.26
C ASP A 65 -14.42 -11.58 -18.00
N ARG A 66 -13.78 -11.96 -16.88
CA ARG A 66 -13.74 -11.13 -15.65
C ARG A 66 -13.16 -9.75 -15.96
N ARG A 67 -12.03 -9.71 -16.66
CA ARG A 67 -11.33 -8.47 -17.02
C ARG A 67 -12.12 -7.61 -17.99
N ILE A 68 -12.72 -8.20 -19.03
CA ILE A 68 -13.54 -7.50 -20.05
C ILE A 68 -14.80 -6.91 -19.41
N HIS A 69 -15.47 -7.65 -18.53
CA HIS A 69 -16.67 -7.16 -17.85
C HIS A 69 -16.37 -6.19 -16.70
N GLY A 70 -15.11 -6.09 -16.25
CA GLY A 70 -14.74 -5.26 -15.11
C GLY A 70 -15.22 -5.83 -13.77
N ASP A 71 -15.08 -7.14 -13.63
CA ASP A 71 -15.31 -7.84 -12.38
C ASP A 71 -14.10 -7.69 -11.47
N MET A 72 -14.32 -7.38 -10.20
CA MET A 72 -13.28 -7.10 -9.22
C MET A 72 -13.44 -7.93 -7.95
N CYS A 73 -12.36 -8.02 -7.19
CA CYS A 73 -12.31 -8.55 -5.84
C CYS A 73 -11.78 -7.48 -4.88
N VAL A 74 -12.51 -7.24 -3.80
CA VAL A 74 -12.04 -6.48 -2.64
C VAL A 74 -11.50 -7.47 -1.62
N THR A 75 -10.27 -7.28 -1.16
CA THR A 75 -9.71 -7.97 0.01
C THR A 75 -9.68 -6.99 1.19
N ARG A 76 -10.20 -7.39 2.35
CA ARG A 76 -10.02 -6.67 3.62
C ARG A 76 -8.85 -7.31 4.38
N LEU A 77 -7.87 -6.49 4.74
CA LEU A 77 -6.73 -6.84 5.58
C LEU A 77 -6.83 -6.05 6.88
N ASN A 78 -6.43 -6.65 7.99
CA ASN A 78 -6.10 -5.87 9.18
C ASN A 78 -4.71 -5.20 9.03
N ARG A 79 -4.31 -4.35 10.00
CA ARG A 79 -2.99 -3.69 10.03
C ARG A 79 -1.78 -4.62 9.96
N SER A 80 -1.94 -5.87 10.37
CA SER A 80 -0.89 -6.89 10.30
C SER A 80 -0.88 -7.64 8.96
N GLY A 81 -1.66 -7.20 7.97
CA GLY A 81 -1.75 -7.85 6.66
C GLY A 81 -2.48 -9.20 6.67
N THR A 82 -3.26 -9.49 7.71
CA THR A 82 -4.08 -10.71 7.76
C THR A 82 -5.40 -10.46 7.03
N ILE A 83 -5.78 -11.35 6.11
CA ILE A 83 -7.08 -11.30 5.43
C ILE A 83 -8.20 -11.55 6.45
N THR A 84 -9.08 -10.57 6.62
CA THR A 84 -10.24 -10.64 7.52
C THR A 84 -11.57 -10.66 6.77
N GLY A 85 -11.56 -10.46 5.45
CA GLY A 85 -12.75 -10.58 4.62
C GLY A 85 -12.47 -10.35 3.14
N HIS A 86 -13.48 -10.61 2.31
CA HIS A 86 -13.42 -10.30 0.87
C HIS A 86 -14.82 -10.08 0.30
N MET A 87 -14.94 -9.39 -0.82
CA MET A 87 -16.20 -9.12 -1.51
C MET A 87 -15.95 -9.06 -3.01
N TYR A 88 -16.84 -9.63 -3.83
CA TYR A 88 -16.73 -9.54 -5.29
C TYR A 88 -17.67 -8.47 -5.83
N LEU A 89 -17.22 -7.77 -6.87
CA LEU A 89 -17.98 -6.73 -7.57
C LEU A 89 -18.10 -7.13 -9.03
N ARG A 90 -19.29 -7.17 -9.62
CA ARG A 90 -19.48 -7.51 -11.04
C ARG A 90 -19.96 -6.33 -11.86
N GLY A 91 -19.31 -6.07 -13.00
CA GLY A 91 -19.65 -4.96 -13.89
C GLY A 91 -19.21 -3.58 -13.37
N PHE A 92 -18.19 -3.51 -12.52
CA PHE A 92 -17.75 -2.25 -11.90
C PHE A 92 -16.65 -1.55 -12.72
N GLY A 93 -15.53 -2.22 -13.01
CA GLY A 93 -14.44 -1.64 -13.80
C GLY A 93 -13.10 -2.32 -13.55
N HIS A 94 -12.01 -1.54 -13.59
CA HIS A 94 -10.64 -2.06 -13.51
C HIS A 94 -10.08 -2.01 -12.08
N GLY A 95 -10.53 -1.05 -11.27
CA GLY A 95 -10.16 -0.91 -9.87
C GLY A 95 -9.00 0.03 -9.61
N VAL A 96 -8.74 0.99 -10.51
CA VAL A 96 -7.58 1.90 -10.46
C VAL A 96 -7.57 2.79 -9.21
N SER A 97 -8.72 3.03 -8.56
CA SER A 97 -8.76 3.79 -7.31
C SER A 97 -9.87 3.33 -6.38
N LEU A 98 -9.66 3.50 -5.08
CA LEU A 98 -10.56 3.09 -4.02
C LEU A 98 -10.61 4.16 -2.92
N GLY A 99 -11.80 4.71 -2.68
CA GLY A 99 -12.09 5.48 -1.47
C GLY A 99 -12.68 4.57 -0.40
N VAL A 100 -12.25 4.73 0.86
CA VAL A 100 -12.88 4.07 2.01
C VAL A 100 -13.50 5.16 2.87
N GLU A 101 -14.77 5.02 3.23
CA GLU A 101 -15.54 5.92 4.10
C GLU A 101 -16.04 5.15 5.33
N ASN A 102 -15.88 5.72 6.52
CA ASN A 102 -16.57 5.24 7.71
C ASN A 102 -17.71 6.20 8.04
N ARG A 103 -18.95 5.73 7.84
CA ARG A 103 -20.17 6.50 8.12
C ARG A 103 -20.88 5.91 9.33
N GLY A 104 -20.56 6.44 10.51
CA GLY A 104 -21.18 5.99 11.76
C GLY A 104 -20.91 4.52 12.10
N GLY A 105 -19.70 4.02 11.83
CA GLY A 105 -19.31 2.61 12.04
C GLY A 105 -19.58 1.70 10.85
N VAL A 106 -20.29 2.19 9.82
CA VAL A 106 -20.52 1.45 8.58
C VAL A 106 -19.42 1.77 7.58
N ILE A 107 -18.71 0.73 7.14
CA ILE A 107 -17.65 0.85 6.15
C ILE A 107 -18.28 0.88 4.76
N ARG A 108 -18.13 2.01 4.06
CA ARG A 108 -18.57 2.20 2.69
C ARG A 108 -17.36 2.37 1.78
N LEU A 109 -17.40 1.72 0.64
CA LEU A 109 -16.35 1.75 -0.37
C LEU A 109 -16.83 2.56 -1.57
N TRP A 110 -15.99 3.47 -2.03
CA TRP A 110 -16.18 4.26 -3.24
C TRP A 110 -15.27 3.70 -4.33
N THR A 111 -15.84 3.32 -5.48
CA THR A 111 -15.06 2.90 -6.65
C THR A 111 -15.81 3.21 -7.93
N GLU A 112 -15.17 2.98 -9.05
CA GLU A 112 -15.78 3.06 -10.36
C GLU A 112 -16.88 1.99 -10.55
N THR A 113 -17.90 2.30 -11.35
CA THR A 113 -18.94 1.34 -11.74
C THR A 113 -19.44 1.59 -13.16
N LYS A 114 -20.41 0.78 -13.62
CA LYS A 114 -20.92 0.79 -15.00
C LYS A 114 -19.77 0.57 -15.99
N SER A 115 -19.14 -0.58 -15.83
CA SER A 115 -18.03 -1.03 -16.67
C SER A 115 -18.44 -1.04 -18.14
N LYS A 116 -17.52 -0.59 -18.99
CA LYS A 116 -17.65 -0.65 -20.45
C LYS A 116 -16.38 -1.23 -21.04
N GLU A 117 -16.56 -2.19 -21.93
CA GLU A 117 -15.49 -2.75 -22.76
C GLU A 117 -14.79 -1.64 -23.55
N THR A 118 -13.49 -1.51 -23.33
CA THR A 118 -12.66 -0.47 -23.91
C THR A 118 -11.34 -1.07 -24.35
N LEU A 119 -10.88 -0.72 -25.56
CA LEU A 119 -9.57 -1.13 -26.02
C LEU A 119 -8.47 -0.31 -25.32
N VAL A 120 -7.68 -0.97 -24.48
CA VAL A 120 -6.55 -0.42 -23.73
C VAL A 120 -5.31 -1.25 -24.08
N ASN A 121 -4.27 -0.62 -24.62
CA ASN A 121 -3.00 -1.29 -24.95
C ASN A 121 -3.18 -2.59 -25.78
N ASN A 122 -4.05 -2.56 -26.80
CA ASN A 122 -4.41 -3.71 -27.65
C ASN A 122 -5.12 -4.87 -26.93
N LYS A 123 -5.68 -4.64 -25.74
CA LYS A 123 -6.52 -5.59 -25.00
C LYS A 123 -7.85 -4.92 -24.65
N VAL A 124 -8.94 -5.69 -24.62
CA VAL A 124 -10.26 -5.18 -24.24
C VAL A 124 -10.41 -5.28 -22.73
N ASP A 125 -10.44 -4.16 -22.02
CA ASP A 125 -10.63 -4.09 -20.57
C ASP A 125 -11.97 -3.46 -20.21
N GLY A 126 -12.54 -3.88 -19.09
CA GLY A 126 -13.70 -3.22 -18.48
C GLY A 126 -13.28 -1.96 -17.73
N ILE A 127 -13.72 -0.80 -18.21
CA ILE A 127 -13.41 0.50 -17.61
C ILE A 127 -14.68 1.14 -17.06
N GLY A 128 -14.64 1.62 -15.83
CA GLY A 128 -15.78 2.30 -15.21
C GLY A 128 -16.07 3.66 -15.84
N THR A 129 -17.34 3.96 -16.01
CA THR A 129 -17.84 5.21 -16.61
C THR A 129 -18.58 6.10 -15.61
N THR A 130 -18.68 5.64 -14.37
CA THR A 130 -19.37 6.29 -13.26
C THR A 130 -18.67 5.98 -11.95
N VAL A 131 -18.96 6.73 -10.89
CA VAL A 131 -18.59 6.36 -9.51
C VAL A 131 -19.82 6.05 -8.69
N THR A 132 -19.68 5.15 -7.72
CA THR A 132 -20.72 4.84 -6.74
C THR A 132 -20.08 4.52 -5.39
N ASP A 133 -20.91 4.38 -4.36
CA ASP A 133 -20.53 3.85 -3.07
C ASP A 133 -21.49 2.76 -2.59
N PHE A 134 -20.95 1.82 -1.82
CA PHE A 134 -21.70 0.68 -1.28
C PHE A 134 -21.11 0.24 0.06
N THR A 135 -21.89 -0.49 0.85
CA THR A 135 -21.39 -1.05 2.12
C THR A 135 -20.54 -2.29 1.85
N PHE A 136 -19.37 -2.37 2.47
CA PHE A 136 -18.57 -3.60 2.41
C PHE A 136 -19.27 -4.72 3.19
N GLN A 137 -19.49 -5.86 2.53
CA GLN A 137 -20.05 -7.05 3.14
C GLN A 137 -19.18 -8.26 2.76
N SER A 138 -18.58 -8.91 3.77
CA SER A 138 -17.67 -10.01 3.51
C SER A 138 -18.42 -11.25 3.02
N GLY A 139 -17.87 -11.93 2.03
CA GLY A 139 -18.40 -13.16 1.43
C GLY A 139 -19.50 -12.95 0.39
N THR A 140 -19.81 -11.70 0.02
CA THR A 140 -20.90 -11.39 -0.92
C THR A 140 -20.40 -11.06 -2.32
N VAL A 141 -21.31 -11.12 -3.28
CA VAL A 141 -21.16 -10.60 -4.64
C VAL A 141 -22.10 -9.40 -4.78
N LEU A 142 -21.58 -8.27 -5.27
CA LEU A 142 -22.37 -7.08 -5.57
C LEU A 142 -22.40 -6.85 -7.08
N ASP A 143 -23.62 -6.80 -7.61
CA ASP A 143 -23.87 -6.54 -9.02
C ASP A 143 -24.10 -5.06 -9.28
N TYR A 144 -23.49 -4.55 -10.36
CA TYR A 144 -23.88 -3.27 -10.93
C TYR A 144 -25.38 -3.28 -11.30
N GLY A 145 -26.06 -2.19 -10.99
CA GLY A 145 -27.50 -2.00 -11.19
C GLY A 145 -28.38 -2.53 -10.06
N SER A 146 -27.80 -3.18 -9.04
CA SER A 146 -28.55 -3.61 -7.85
C SER A 146 -28.86 -2.44 -6.91
N SER A 147 -29.82 -2.63 -6.00
CA SER A 147 -30.17 -1.62 -4.99
C SER A 147 -29.16 -1.52 -3.83
N LEU A 148 -28.05 -2.26 -3.88
CA LEU A 148 -27.06 -2.34 -2.80
C LEU A 148 -25.91 -1.34 -2.92
N HIS A 149 -25.82 -0.63 -4.06
CA HIS A 149 -24.95 0.53 -4.23
C HIS A 149 -25.79 1.79 -4.47
N SER A 150 -25.22 2.96 -4.19
CA SER A 150 -25.86 4.25 -4.44
C SER A 150 -26.04 4.50 -5.94
N THR A 151 -26.91 5.44 -6.30
CA THR A 151 -27.08 5.86 -7.70
C THR A 151 -25.73 6.30 -8.29
N PRO A 152 -25.25 5.67 -9.38
CA PRO A 152 -23.97 6.02 -9.95
C PRO A 152 -23.94 7.45 -10.52
N TYR A 153 -22.81 8.13 -10.35
CA TYR A 153 -22.60 9.50 -10.83
C TYR A 153 -21.59 9.56 -11.99
N THR A 154 -21.89 10.39 -12.98
CA THR A 154 -20.99 10.72 -14.09
C THR A 154 -20.61 12.20 -14.00
N PRO A 155 -19.31 12.56 -13.83
CA PRO A 155 -18.88 13.96 -13.75
C PRO A 155 -19.22 14.81 -14.98
N GLN A 156 -19.15 14.19 -16.17
CA GLN A 156 -19.42 14.84 -17.44
C GLN A 156 -19.90 13.82 -18.47
N ALA A 157 -20.83 14.19 -19.33
CA ALA A 157 -21.26 13.34 -20.44
C ALA A 157 -20.06 12.89 -21.29
N GLY A 158 -19.99 11.59 -21.61
CA GLY A 158 -18.87 10.99 -22.33
C GLY A 158 -17.65 10.63 -21.46
N ALA A 159 -17.71 10.86 -20.14
CA ALA A 159 -16.59 10.52 -19.25
C ALA A 159 -16.30 9.01 -19.19
N THR A 160 -15.01 8.68 -19.14
CA THR A 160 -14.48 7.32 -19.02
C THR A 160 -13.35 7.25 -17.98
N SER A 161 -13.02 6.05 -17.51
CA SER A 161 -12.10 5.79 -16.39
C SER A 161 -12.39 6.69 -15.19
N VAL A 162 -13.67 6.70 -14.80
CA VAL A 162 -14.16 7.57 -13.73
C VAL A 162 -13.87 6.88 -12.40
N THR A 163 -12.85 7.34 -11.69
CA THR A 163 -12.34 6.68 -10.49
C THR A 163 -12.37 7.65 -9.30
N PRO A 164 -12.62 7.20 -8.06
CA PRO A 164 -12.67 8.08 -6.89
C PRO A 164 -11.50 7.88 -5.92
N ALA A 165 -11.12 8.95 -5.22
CA ALA A 165 -10.28 8.93 -4.02
C ALA A 165 -10.91 9.85 -2.96
N ILE A 166 -10.56 9.65 -1.68
CA ILE A 166 -11.06 10.51 -0.59
C ILE A 166 -9.89 11.28 0.04
N ASP A 167 -10.01 12.61 0.08
CA ASP A 167 -9.14 13.47 0.90
C ASP A 167 -9.78 13.64 2.28
N ARG A 168 -9.10 13.12 3.31
CA ARG A 168 -9.56 13.20 4.69
C ARG A 168 -9.25 14.51 5.39
N SER A 169 -8.28 15.28 4.88
CA SER A 169 -7.95 16.58 5.48
C SER A 169 -9.07 17.60 5.28
N THR A 170 -9.80 17.49 4.16
CA THR A 170 -10.88 18.41 3.77
C THR A 170 -12.25 17.73 3.68
N ASN A 171 -12.33 16.41 3.90
CA ASN A 171 -13.52 15.58 3.69
C ASN A 171 -14.09 15.77 2.27
N GLU A 172 -13.24 15.60 1.28
CA GLU A 172 -13.58 15.74 -0.12
C GLU A 172 -13.51 14.41 -0.86
N LEU A 173 -14.46 14.19 -1.76
CA LEU A 173 -14.37 13.16 -2.79
C LEU A 173 -13.64 13.76 -3.99
N VAL A 174 -12.52 13.16 -4.39
CA VAL A 174 -11.80 13.50 -5.60
C VAL A 174 -12.18 12.50 -6.67
N ILE A 175 -12.59 12.96 -7.85
CA ILE A 175 -12.91 12.09 -8.99
C ILE A 175 -11.95 12.41 -10.13
N ARG A 176 -11.25 11.40 -10.62
CA ARG A 176 -10.47 11.44 -11.86
C ARG A 176 -11.30 10.86 -13.01
N PHE A 177 -11.26 11.48 -14.18
CA PHE A 177 -11.96 10.98 -15.39
C PHE A 177 -11.30 11.47 -16.69
N ALA A 178 -11.54 10.78 -17.81
CA ALA A 178 -11.21 11.26 -19.15
C ALA A 178 -12.44 11.74 -19.91
N VAL A 179 -12.31 12.88 -20.60
CA VAL A 179 -13.21 13.30 -21.68
C VAL A 179 -12.37 13.90 -22.81
N ASP A 180 -12.70 13.56 -24.06
CA ASP A 180 -12.06 14.10 -25.27
C ASP A 180 -10.51 14.02 -25.25
N GLY A 181 -9.99 12.91 -24.73
CA GLY A 181 -8.54 12.65 -24.63
C GLY A 181 -7.83 13.38 -23.50
N VAL A 182 -8.52 14.22 -22.73
CA VAL A 182 -7.95 14.95 -21.59
C VAL A 182 -8.40 14.29 -20.28
N ARG A 183 -7.45 14.13 -19.35
CA ARG A 183 -7.71 13.64 -17.99
C ARG A 183 -7.94 14.83 -17.07
N TYR A 184 -9.01 14.77 -16.28
CA TYR A 184 -9.38 15.78 -15.30
C TYR A 184 -9.46 15.17 -13.90
N TYR A 185 -9.27 16.03 -12.92
CA TYR A 185 -9.52 15.77 -11.50
C TYR A 185 -10.50 16.81 -10.99
N GLU A 186 -11.53 16.38 -10.28
CA GLU A 186 -12.50 17.27 -9.64
C GLU A 186 -12.67 16.95 -8.17
N ARG A 187 -12.91 17.99 -7.36
CA ARG A 187 -13.21 17.86 -5.94
C ARG A 187 -14.67 18.14 -5.66
N TYR A 188 -15.24 17.34 -4.77
CA TYR A 188 -16.62 17.41 -4.32
C TYR A 188 -16.65 17.34 -2.80
N ASP A 189 -17.66 17.94 -2.17
CA ASP A 189 -17.93 17.66 -0.76
C ASP A 189 -18.31 16.18 -0.59
N LEU A 190 -17.62 15.45 0.28
CA LEU A 190 -17.87 14.01 0.46
C LEU A 190 -19.28 13.73 1.00
N ALA A 191 -19.77 14.55 1.94
CA ALA A 191 -21.07 14.33 2.55
C ALA A 191 -22.22 14.65 1.58
N GLN A 192 -22.08 15.70 0.76
CA GLN A 192 -23.05 15.99 -0.31
C GLN A 192 -23.03 14.92 -1.39
N ALA A 193 -21.84 14.48 -1.83
CA ALA A 193 -21.69 13.40 -2.81
C ALA A 193 -22.33 12.10 -2.31
N ALA A 194 -22.10 11.75 -1.04
CA ALA A 194 -22.75 10.62 -0.36
C ALA A 194 -24.29 10.71 -0.31
N ALA A 195 -24.83 11.92 -0.36
CA ALA A 195 -26.27 12.18 -0.44
C ALA A 195 -26.80 12.29 -1.89
N GLY A 196 -25.95 12.01 -2.89
CA GLY A 196 -26.30 12.09 -4.32
C GLY A 196 -26.24 13.51 -4.90
N VAL A 197 -25.68 14.48 -4.18
CA VAL A 197 -25.54 15.88 -4.61
C VAL A 197 -24.09 16.15 -4.99
N PHE A 198 -23.83 16.22 -6.29
CA PHE A 198 -22.50 16.45 -6.83
C PHE A 198 -22.38 17.87 -7.38
N GLN A 199 -21.63 18.71 -6.67
CA GLN A 199 -21.23 20.05 -7.12
C GLN A 199 -19.71 20.14 -7.12
N ALA A 200 -19.12 20.27 -8.31
CA ALA A 200 -17.68 20.39 -8.44
C ALA A 200 -17.21 21.70 -7.81
N ARG A 201 -16.30 21.61 -6.84
CA ARG A 201 -15.66 22.74 -6.17
C ARG A 201 -14.51 23.30 -6.99
N GLN A 202 -13.80 22.41 -7.68
CA GLN A 202 -12.67 22.75 -8.52
C GLN A 202 -12.43 21.64 -9.53
N ARG A 203 -11.90 22.01 -10.69
CA ARG A 203 -11.41 21.10 -11.73
C ARG A 203 -9.97 21.43 -12.08
N LEU A 204 -9.13 20.40 -12.22
CA LEU A 204 -7.79 20.49 -12.79
C LEU A 204 -7.65 19.55 -13.98
N ALA A 205 -6.88 19.95 -14.97
CA ALA A 205 -6.35 19.02 -15.97
C ALA A 205 -5.12 18.30 -15.40
N GLU A 206 -4.93 17.04 -15.79
CA GLU A 206 -3.70 16.29 -15.49
C GLU A 206 -2.47 17.02 -16.08
N PRO A 207 -1.38 17.20 -15.31
CA PRO A 207 -0.17 17.84 -15.83
C PRO A 207 0.40 17.09 -17.04
N THR A 208 0.72 17.83 -18.10
CA THR A 208 1.30 17.26 -19.33
C THR A 208 2.83 17.29 -19.28
N GLY A 209 3.48 16.36 -19.98
CA GLY A 209 4.94 16.32 -20.15
C GLY A 209 5.75 15.80 -18.96
N VAL A 210 5.10 15.47 -17.83
CA VAL A 210 5.76 14.94 -16.62
C VAL A 210 5.28 13.55 -16.22
N MET A 211 4.22 13.03 -16.84
CA MET A 211 3.61 11.74 -16.48
C MET A 211 4.05 10.62 -17.42
N GLY A 212 4.41 9.47 -16.83
CA GLY A 212 4.51 8.18 -17.49
C GLY A 212 3.19 7.41 -17.44
N THR A 213 3.27 6.08 -17.37
CA THR A 213 2.09 5.20 -17.21
C THR A 213 1.43 5.47 -15.87
N PHE A 214 0.24 6.07 -15.89
CA PHE A 214 -0.53 6.38 -14.69
C PHE A 214 -0.95 5.12 -13.94
N GLN A 215 -0.80 5.13 -12.61
CA GLN A 215 -1.14 3.99 -11.75
C GLN A 215 -2.02 4.35 -10.57
N ALA A 216 -1.89 5.54 -9.99
CA ALA A 216 -2.75 5.94 -8.88
C ALA A 216 -2.72 7.44 -8.62
N TYR A 217 -3.62 7.89 -7.75
CA TYR A 217 -3.62 9.23 -7.21
C TYR A 217 -4.21 9.24 -5.80
N ALA A 218 -3.85 10.26 -5.02
CA ALA A 218 -4.40 10.54 -3.71
C ALA A 218 -4.33 12.05 -3.47
N SER A 219 -5.11 12.57 -2.51
CA SER A 219 -5.06 14.00 -2.21
C SER A 219 -5.03 14.24 -0.70
N HIS A 220 -4.31 15.29 -0.32
CA HIS A 220 -4.19 15.74 1.05
C HIS A 220 -3.81 17.21 1.12
N SER A 221 -4.47 17.98 1.97
CA SER A 221 -4.13 19.35 2.37
C SER A 221 -3.87 20.28 1.18
N GLY A 222 -4.72 20.20 0.15
CA GLY A 222 -4.59 21.04 -1.05
C GLY A 222 -3.52 20.58 -2.04
N VAL A 223 -2.96 19.39 -1.85
CA VAL A 223 -2.04 18.74 -2.80
C VAL A 223 -2.70 17.50 -3.40
N LEU A 224 -2.55 17.34 -4.72
CA LEU A 224 -2.85 16.13 -5.46
C LEU A 224 -1.54 15.39 -5.72
N TYR A 225 -1.45 14.15 -5.27
CA TYR A 225 -0.33 13.25 -5.53
C TYR A 225 -0.71 12.31 -6.66
N LEU A 226 0.20 12.14 -7.62
CA LEU A 226 0.04 11.28 -8.79
C LEU A 226 1.16 10.25 -8.80
N LEU A 227 0.83 8.98 -9.00
CA LEU A 227 1.76 7.86 -9.10
C LEU A 227 1.79 7.36 -10.54
N ASP A 228 2.98 7.30 -11.11
CA ASP A 228 3.22 6.74 -12.44
C ASP A 228 4.39 5.75 -12.44
N GLY A 229 4.37 4.77 -13.34
CA GLY A 229 5.45 3.81 -13.53
C GLY A 229 4.98 2.46 -14.08
N GLU A 230 5.93 1.62 -14.44
CA GLU A 230 5.70 0.30 -15.02
C GLU A 230 6.34 -0.81 -14.18
N SER A 231 5.90 -2.04 -14.43
CA SER A 231 6.44 -3.28 -13.87
C SER A 231 7.88 -3.58 -14.33
N TYR A 232 8.60 -4.39 -13.56
CA TYR A 232 10.00 -4.74 -13.84
C TYR A 232 10.23 -5.61 -15.07
N ASP A 233 9.21 -6.28 -15.59
CA ASP A 233 9.28 -6.98 -16.88
C ASP A 233 9.28 -6.02 -18.08
N LYS A 234 8.81 -4.78 -17.89
CA LYS A 234 8.84 -3.72 -18.90
C LYS A 234 10.02 -2.78 -18.72
N VAL A 235 10.41 -2.50 -17.48
CA VAL A 235 11.49 -1.55 -17.14
C VAL A 235 12.40 -2.13 -16.07
N ALA A 236 13.69 -2.34 -16.41
CA ALA A 236 14.65 -2.93 -15.50
C ALA A 236 14.82 -2.14 -14.18
N PRO A 237 15.20 -2.81 -13.06
CA PRO A 237 15.53 -2.14 -11.80
C PRO A 237 16.51 -0.97 -11.99
N PRO A 238 16.33 0.16 -11.26
CA PRO A 238 15.39 0.36 -10.15
C PRO A 238 13.93 0.62 -10.57
N GLY A 239 13.61 0.63 -11.87
CA GLY A 239 12.31 0.98 -12.44
C GLY A 239 12.17 2.46 -12.75
N ASN A 240 10.98 2.85 -13.21
CA ASN A 240 10.63 4.24 -13.55
C ASN A 240 9.51 4.81 -12.67
N THR A 241 9.19 4.18 -11.53
CA THR A 241 8.15 4.67 -10.61
C THR A 241 8.47 6.07 -10.12
N CYS A 242 7.51 6.98 -10.22
CA CYS A 242 7.62 8.34 -9.74
C CYS A 242 6.35 8.78 -9.02
N ILE A 243 6.50 9.71 -8.08
CA ILE A 243 5.38 10.46 -7.50
C ILE A 243 5.53 11.92 -7.85
N THR A 244 4.44 12.53 -8.31
CA THR A 244 4.35 13.96 -8.61
C THR A 244 3.37 14.62 -7.65
N ALA A 245 3.77 15.72 -7.02
CA ALA A 245 2.91 16.56 -6.19
C ALA A 245 2.44 17.77 -7.01
N VAL A 246 1.13 18.01 -7.00
CA VAL A 246 0.46 19.09 -7.75
C VAL A 246 -0.37 19.93 -6.80
N GLU A 247 -0.22 21.25 -6.86
CA GLU A 247 -1.06 22.16 -6.07
C GLU A 247 -2.48 22.21 -6.64
N TRP A 248 -3.49 21.99 -5.79
CA TRP A 248 -4.89 22.11 -6.22
C TRP A 248 -5.22 23.52 -6.70
N ALA A 249 -4.80 24.55 -5.98
CA ALA A 249 -5.18 25.93 -6.28
C ALA A 249 -4.78 26.39 -7.69
N THR A 250 -3.65 25.93 -8.20
CA THR A 250 -3.04 26.44 -9.44
C THR A 250 -2.87 25.37 -10.53
N GLY A 251 -2.84 24.09 -10.16
CA GLY A 251 -2.42 23.01 -11.06
C GLY A 251 -0.91 22.93 -11.27
N ASN A 252 -0.11 23.73 -10.55
CA ASN A 252 1.34 23.71 -10.67
C ASN A 252 1.93 22.43 -10.08
N VAL A 253 2.91 21.86 -10.78
CA VAL A 253 3.75 20.79 -10.24
C VAL A 253 4.67 21.40 -9.19
N LEU A 254 4.52 20.97 -7.94
CA LEU A 254 5.33 21.40 -6.80
C LEU A 254 6.64 20.62 -6.71
N ASP A 255 6.57 19.31 -6.96
CA ASP A 255 7.70 18.40 -6.90
C ASP A 255 7.42 17.11 -7.69
N ARG A 256 8.49 16.41 -8.09
CA ARG A 256 8.42 15.09 -8.70
C ARG A 256 9.65 14.28 -8.32
N GLN A 257 9.44 13.12 -7.70
CA GLN A 257 10.52 12.30 -7.16
C GLN A 257 10.47 10.87 -7.71
N PRO A 258 11.60 10.29 -8.13
CA PRO A 258 11.69 8.87 -8.42
C PRO A 258 11.55 8.06 -7.11
N VAL A 259 10.82 6.96 -7.17
CA VAL A 259 10.57 6.08 -6.03
C VAL A 259 11.31 4.76 -6.21
N THR A 260 12.35 4.55 -5.40
CA THR A 260 13.18 3.34 -5.39
C THR A 260 12.81 2.37 -4.26
N ALA A 261 11.70 2.63 -3.56
CA ALA A 261 11.22 1.81 -2.46
C ALA A 261 10.91 0.37 -2.88
N ALA A 262 10.96 -0.52 -1.88
CA ALA A 262 10.76 -1.97 -2.00
C ALA A 262 11.63 -2.66 -3.08
N PRO A 263 12.96 -2.42 -3.12
CA PRO A 263 13.87 -3.13 -4.01
C PRO A 263 13.88 -4.63 -3.72
N GLY A 264 14.14 -5.46 -4.73
CA GLY A 264 14.20 -6.92 -4.58
C GLY A 264 12.86 -7.65 -4.74
N LEU A 265 11.76 -6.93 -4.94
CA LEU A 265 10.53 -7.52 -5.47
C LEU A 265 10.75 -7.93 -6.94
N GLU A 266 10.32 -9.14 -7.31
CA GLU A 266 10.53 -9.70 -8.66
C GLU A 266 9.72 -8.96 -9.74
N TRP A 267 8.43 -8.73 -9.50
CA TRP A 267 7.53 -8.05 -10.44
C TRP A 267 7.53 -6.53 -10.31
N ARG A 268 7.45 -6.06 -9.06
CA ARG A 268 7.39 -4.66 -8.65
C ARG A 268 6.68 -3.72 -9.64
N GLU A 269 5.36 -3.78 -9.68
CA GLU A 269 4.52 -2.83 -10.40
C GLU A 269 3.89 -1.83 -9.42
N PRO A 270 4.05 -0.51 -9.61
CA PRO A 270 3.41 0.48 -8.74
C PRO A 270 1.90 0.47 -8.94
N GLU A 271 1.14 0.31 -7.85
CA GLU A 271 -0.31 0.11 -7.89
C GLU A 271 -0.97 0.69 -6.63
N GLY A 272 -1.90 1.62 -6.79
CA GLY A 272 -2.64 2.23 -5.70
C GLY A 272 -1.88 3.26 -4.86
N MET A 273 -2.63 4.22 -4.32
CA MET A 273 -2.13 5.25 -3.41
C MET A 273 -3.28 5.72 -2.49
N ALA A 274 -2.98 6.00 -1.23
CA ALA A 274 -3.95 6.51 -0.27
C ALA A 274 -3.25 7.39 0.77
N VAL A 275 -3.97 8.38 1.30
CA VAL A 275 -3.48 9.14 2.46
C VAL A 275 -4.22 8.72 3.71
N GLU A 276 -3.45 8.44 4.76
CA GLU A 276 -3.94 8.19 6.10
C GLU A 276 -3.55 9.35 7.02
N VAL A 277 -4.42 9.75 7.93
CA VAL A 277 -4.06 10.63 9.04
C VAL A 277 -4.25 9.87 10.35
N ALA A 278 -3.15 9.51 11.01
CA ALA A 278 -3.15 8.75 12.26
C ALA A 278 -2.36 9.47 13.34
N GLY A 279 -2.95 9.66 14.51
CA GLY A 279 -2.31 10.40 15.60
C GLY A 279 -1.94 11.84 15.25
N GLY A 280 -2.65 12.47 14.31
CA GLY A 280 -2.33 13.80 13.78
C GLY A 280 -1.21 13.84 12.74
N VAL A 281 -0.63 12.68 12.38
CA VAL A 281 0.41 12.56 11.35
C VAL A 281 -0.21 12.05 10.05
N ALA A 282 0.08 12.73 8.94
CA ALA A 282 -0.31 12.28 7.62
C ALA A 282 0.73 11.31 7.04
N TYR A 283 0.26 10.26 6.37
CA TYR A 283 1.09 9.28 5.67
C TYR A 283 0.58 9.14 4.24
N LEU A 284 1.46 9.35 3.26
CA LEU A 284 1.19 9.04 1.86
C LEU A 284 1.64 7.60 1.61
N HIS A 285 0.67 6.71 1.54
CA HIS A 285 0.89 5.29 1.27
C HIS A 285 0.81 5.03 -0.23
N PHE A 286 1.73 4.25 -0.77
CA PHE A 286 1.76 3.82 -2.17
C PHE A 286 2.13 2.34 -2.27
N GLY A 287 1.50 1.64 -3.21
CA GLY A 287 1.56 0.19 -3.28
C GLY A 287 2.48 -0.32 -4.40
N PHE A 288 2.94 -1.56 -4.22
CA PHE A 288 3.55 -2.36 -5.26
C PHE A 288 2.94 -3.75 -5.27
N ALA A 289 2.51 -4.21 -6.45
CA ALA A 289 2.35 -5.63 -6.71
C ALA A 289 3.73 -6.28 -6.84
N GLY A 290 3.97 -7.32 -6.04
CA GLY A 290 5.20 -8.11 -6.02
C GLY A 290 4.98 -9.55 -6.46
N ASP A 291 6.11 -10.28 -6.58
CA ASP A 291 6.19 -11.74 -6.80
C ASP A 291 5.57 -12.22 -8.11
N ALA A 292 5.76 -13.48 -8.50
CA ALA A 292 5.26 -14.03 -9.78
C ALA A 292 3.71 -14.14 -9.84
N GLY A 293 3.16 -14.25 -11.05
CA GLY A 293 1.73 -14.47 -11.27
C GLY A 293 1.19 -15.72 -10.56
N GLY A 294 -0.01 -15.63 -9.96
CA GLY A 294 -0.60 -16.70 -9.13
C GLY A 294 -0.11 -16.70 -7.67
N ALA A 295 0.99 -16.00 -7.37
CA ALA A 295 1.48 -15.74 -6.01
C ALA A 295 1.70 -14.24 -5.78
N ARG A 296 0.97 -13.38 -6.51
CA ARG A 296 1.14 -11.92 -6.42
C ARG A 296 0.90 -11.47 -4.98
N THR A 297 1.79 -10.62 -4.50
CA THR A 297 1.69 -10.04 -3.15
C THR A 297 1.55 -8.53 -3.20
N CYS A 298 1.01 -7.98 -2.12
CA CYS A 298 0.87 -6.55 -1.89
C CYS A 298 1.95 -6.07 -0.93
N THR A 299 2.73 -5.06 -1.33
CA THR A 299 3.62 -4.30 -0.46
C THR A 299 3.18 -2.84 -0.47
N ILE A 300 2.96 -2.24 0.69
CA ILE A 300 2.55 -0.83 0.82
C ILE A 300 3.66 -0.08 1.55
N SER A 301 4.28 0.87 0.85
CA SER A 301 5.31 1.76 1.39
C SER A 301 4.71 3.13 1.73
N SER A 302 5.42 3.93 2.52
CA SER A 302 4.85 5.18 3.05
C SER A 302 5.88 6.31 3.11
N PHE A 303 5.49 7.50 2.66
CA PHE A 303 6.12 8.74 3.12
C PHE A 303 5.37 9.23 4.35
N SER A 304 6.10 9.68 5.37
CA SER A 304 5.52 10.15 6.63
C SER A 304 5.64 11.66 6.76
N GLY A 305 4.56 12.31 7.21
CA GLY A 305 4.53 13.71 7.62
C GLY A 305 5.14 13.98 9.00
N THR A 306 5.65 12.95 9.70
CA THR A 306 6.35 13.14 10.98
C THR A 306 7.52 14.11 10.81
N PRO A 307 7.64 15.13 11.69
CA PRO A 307 8.77 16.04 11.64
C PRO A 307 10.07 15.31 12.00
N GLU A 308 11.17 15.79 11.44
CA GLU A 308 12.50 15.44 11.93
C GLU A 308 12.78 16.22 13.22
N VAL A 309 13.33 15.55 14.23
CA VAL A 309 13.72 16.15 15.51
C VAL A 309 15.19 15.79 15.76
N ASP A 310 16.03 16.81 15.97
CA ASP A 310 17.47 16.64 16.22
C ASP A 310 18.21 15.76 15.18
N GLY A 311 17.84 15.89 13.90
CA GLY A 311 18.46 15.12 12.81
C GLY A 311 17.94 13.69 12.66
N VAL A 312 16.91 13.31 13.43
CA VAL A 312 16.31 11.97 13.42
C VAL A 312 14.82 12.06 13.12
N LYS A 313 14.37 11.30 12.12
CA LYS A 313 12.95 11.13 11.81
C LYS A 313 12.50 9.72 12.14
N VAL A 314 11.55 9.56 13.06
CA VAL A 314 10.97 8.26 13.41
C VAL A 314 9.88 7.92 12.40
N LEU A 315 10.08 6.85 11.61
CA LEU A 315 9.11 6.39 10.61
C LEU A 315 8.16 5.36 11.20
N THR A 316 8.72 4.46 12.00
CA THR A 316 7.98 3.45 12.78
C THR A 316 8.62 3.43 14.15
N ASP A 317 7.85 3.68 15.21
CA ASP A 317 8.38 3.60 16.57
C ASP A 317 8.57 2.14 17.03
N TRP A 318 9.09 1.94 18.23
CA TRP A 318 9.36 0.64 18.81
C TRP A 318 8.14 -0.28 18.80
N GLN A 319 8.29 -1.41 18.11
CA GLN A 319 7.33 -2.50 18.09
C GLN A 319 7.96 -3.78 18.64
N THR A 320 7.19 -4.52 19.42
CA THR A 320 7.59 -5.84 19.92
C THR A 320 7.85 -6.80 18.77
N ILE A 321 8.88 -7.63 18.91
CA ILE A 321 9.18 -8.73 17.99
C ILE A 321 8.72 -10.03 18.66
N PRO A 322 7.63 -10.66 18.18
CA PRO A 322 7.23 -11.97 18.66
C PRO A 322 8.35 -12.99 18.48
N LEU A 323 8.66 -13.72 19.56
CA LEU A 323 9.67 -14.77 19.58
C LEU A 323 9.06 -16.11 19.18
N VAL A 324 9.85 -16.95 18.51
CA VAL A 324 9.44 -18.33 18.21
C VAL A 324 9.48 -19.20 19.48
N SER A 325 8.79 -20.34 19.44
CA SER A 325 8.83 -21.31 20.53
C SER A 325 10.26 -21.74 20.87
N GLY A 326 10.59 -21.83 22.16
CA GLY A 326 11.93 -22.19 22.63
C GLY A 326 12.90 -21.01 22.76
N VAL A 327 12.52 -19.82 22.29
CA VAL A 327 13.28 -18.57 22.49
C VAL A 327 12.58 -17.71 23.53
N THR A 328 13.34 -17.23 24.51
CA THR A 328 12.81 -16.42 25.62
C THR A 328 13.48 -15.05 25.65
N VAL A 329 12.83 -14.11 26.33
CA VAL A 329 13.42 -12.80 26.61
C VAL A 329 14.64 -12.97 27.51
N ASP A 330 15.72 -12.24 27.22
CA ASP A 330 16.83 -12.09 28.17
C ASP A 330 16.51 -11.01 29.23
N GLN A 331 17.13 -9.83 29.15
CA GLN A 331 16.89 -8.73 30.10
C GLN A 331 15.70 -7.87 29.66
N ASN A 332 15.65 -7.50 28.39
CA ASN A 332 14.63 -6.65 27.80
C ASN A 332 13.98 -7.35 26.61
N ALA A 333 12.66 -7.23 26.48
CA ALA A 333 11.92 -7.83 25.40
C ALA A 333 12.42 -7.31 24.03
N PRO A 334 12.69 -8.20 23.06
CA PRO A 334 13.10 -7.81 21.73
C PRO A 334 12.08 -6.90 21.03
N LYS A 335 12.58 -5.81 20.47
CA LYS A 335 11.79 -4.82 19.75
C LYS A 335 12.59 -4.21 18.61
N GLY A 336 11.89 -3.62 17.64
CA GLY A 336 12.53 -2.93 16.52
C GLY A 336 11.81 -1.62 16.18
N ARG A 337 12.50 -0.73 15.47
CA ARG A 337 11.97 0.54 14.97
C ARG A 337 12.63 0.92 13.64
N LEU A 338 11.98 1.80 12.88
CA LEU A 338 12.58 2.45 11.72
C LEU A 338 12.79 3.94 12.00
N ILE A 339 14.03 4.38 11.84
CA ILE A 339 14.40 5.79 11.88
C ILE A 339 15.11 6.18 10.60
N SER A 340 15.07 7.46 10.26
CA SER A 340 15.95 8.06 9.27
C SER A 340 16.96 8.96 9.97
N VAL A 341 18.23 8.82 9.57
CA VAL A 341 19.32 9.71 9.98
C VAL A 341 19.98 10.19 8.69
N SER A 342 20.03 11.51 8.49
CA SER A 342 20.58 12.13 7.27
C SER A 342 19.96 11.56 5.98
N GLY A 343 18.64 11.34 5.99
CA GLY A 343 17.89 10.80 4.85
C GLY A 343 17.98 9.28 4.63
N VAL A 344 18.79 8.56 5.44
CA VAL A 344 18.95 7.10 5.30
C VAL A 344 18.06 6.38 6.31
N THR A 345 17.11 5.60 5.80
CA THR A 345 16.27 4.74 6.63
C THR A 345 17.07 3.56 7.17
N THR A 346 16.99 3.36 8.48
CA THR A 346 17.76 2.39 9.25
C THR A 346 16.83 1.59 10.15
N LEU A 347 16.96 0.26 10.10
CA LEU A 347 16.35 -0.65 11.06
C LEU A 347 17.22 -0.71 12.30
N GLN A 348 16.63 -0.38 13.44
CA GLN A 348 17.24 -0.56 14.74
C GLN A 348 16.50 -1.64 15.51
N LEU A 349 17.25 -2.56 16.11
CA LEU A 349 16.70 -3.53 17.07
C LEU A 349 17.22 -3.21 18.48
N SER A 350 16.52 -3.71 19.48
CA SER A 350 16.90 -3.55 20.89
C SER A 350 16.38 -4.72 21.71
N GLY A 351 16.97 -4.93 22.89
CA GLY A 351 16.65 -6.02 23.80
C GLY A 351 17.49 -7.27 23.56
N GLY A 352 17.14 -8.37 24.21
CA GLY A 352 17.95 -9.58 24.18
C GLY A 352 17.12 -10.86 24.19
N ILE A 353 17.73 -11.93 23.68
CA ILE A 353 17.15 -13.26 23.61
C ILE A 353 17.99 -14.27 24.39
N LYS A 354 17.32 -15.30 24.90
CA LYS A 354 17.90 -16.49 25.54
C LYS A 354 17.36 -17.75 24.89
N GLY A 355 18.20 -18.78 24.81
CA GLY A 355 17.86 -20.08 24.26
C GLY A 355 19.06 -21.03 24.26
N SER A 356 18.96 -22.10 23.48
CA SER A 356 20.10 -22.98 23.17
C SER A 356 20.19 -23.07 21.65
N PHE A 357 21.09 -22.29 21.05
CA PHE A 357 21.28 -22.26 19.61
C PHE A 357 22.60 -22.95 19.23
N ASP A 358 22.50 -24.23 18.91
CA ASP A 358 23.59 -25.10 18.45
C ASP A 358 23.61 -25.26 16.92
N ALA A 359 22.84 -24.42 16.22
CA ALA A 359 22.82 -24.21 14.78
C ALA A 359 22.24 -22.81 14.48
N ASP A 360 22.23 -22.42 13.21
CA ASP A 360 21.52 -21.22 12.77
C ASP A 360 20.01 -21.38 13.04
N ALA A 361 19.39 -20.34 13.59
CA ALA A 361 18.03 -20.43 14.11
C ALA A 361 17.19 -19.20 13.78
N VAL A 362 15.90 -19.41 13.56
CA VAL A 362 14.91 -18.32 13.60
C VAL A 362 14.68 -17.97 15.06
N ILE A 363 14.72 -16.69 15.39
CA ILE A 363 14.57 -16.19 16.77
C ILE A 363 13.28 -15.41 16.97
N GLY A 364 12.70 -14.87 15.90
CA GLY A 364 11.43 -14.15 15.96
C GLY A 364 10.90 -13.76 14.59
N THR A 365 9.78 -13.05 14.59
CA THR A 365 9.11 -12.57 13.38
C THR A 365 8.95 -11.05 13.45
N LEU A 366 9.43 -10.35 12.42
CA LEU A 366 9.28 -8.91 12.29
C LEU A 366 7.83 -8.54 11.94
N PRO A 367 7.30 -7.45 12.52
CA PRO A 367 6.16 -6.74 11.97
C PRO A 367 6.42 -6.31 10.52
N ASP A 368 5.36 -6.18 9.70
CA ASP A 368 5.49 -5.77 8.30
C ASP A 368 6.18 -4.41 8.14
N THR A 369 5.87 -3.49 9.04
CA THR A 369 6.40 -2.13 9.08
C THR A 369 7.91 -2.07 9.36
N LEU A 370 8.51 -3.17 9.81
CA LEU A 370 9.97 -3.30 10.04
C LEU A 370 10.65 -4.25 9.06
N SER A 371 9.88 -5.00 8.28
CA SER A 371 10.41 -6.06 7.41
C SER A 371 11.03 -5.45 6.16
N PRO A 372 12.32 -5.71 5.87
CA PRO A 372 13.00 -5.14 4.72
C PRO A 372 12.64 -5.88 3.43
N SER A 373 12.79 -5.24 2.27
CA SER A 373 12.65 -5.93 0.97
C SER A 373 13.96 -6.54 0.48
N MET A 374 15.09 -6.15 1.06
CA MET A 374 16.36 -6.87 0.93
C MET A 374 16.91 -7.24 2.31
N GLU A 375 17.55 -8.40 2.42
CA GLU A 375 18.13 -8.86 3.68
C GLU A 375 19.09 -7.82 4.27
N THR A 376 18.95 -7.58 5.58
CA THR A 376 19.83 -6.68 6.30
C THR A 376 20.38 -7.37 7.54
N ARG A 377 21.67 -7.17 7.82
CA ARG A 377 22.42 -7.98 8.77
C ARG A 377 23.37 -7.14 9.61
N CYS A 378 23.54 -7.53 10.86
CA CYS A 378 24.47 -6.88 11.79
C CYS A 378 25.13 -7.92 12.70
N SER A 379 26.33 -7.62 13.18
CA SER A 379 26.96 -8.40 14.23
C SER A 379 26.41 -7.95 15.59
N VAL A 380 26.11 -8.92 16.44
CA VAL A 380 25.54 -8.69 17.77
C VAL A 380 26.36 -9.38 18.86
N PRO A 381 26.47 -8.81 20.07
CA PRO A 381 27.08 -9.47 21.21
C PRO A 381 26.33 -10.76 21.59
N ARG A 382 27.09 -11.76 22.04
CA ARG A 382 26.57 -13.01 22.60
C ARG A 382 27.42 -13.52 23.75
N ASN A 383 27.01 -14.64 24.37
CA ASN A 383 27.84 -15.34 25.36
C ASN A 383 29.25 -15.64 24.83
N ASN A 384 30.26 -15.40 25.66
CA ASN A 384 31.66 -15.69 25.33
C ASN A 384 31.99 -17.14 25.68
N VAL A 385 31.98 -18.00 24.67
CA VAL A 385 32.41 -19.40 24.76
C VAL A 385 33.47 -19.65 23.70
N GLY A 386 34.64 -20.17 24.12
CA GLY A 386 35.75 -20.46 23.21
C GLY A 386 36.36 -19.22 22.53
N GLY A 387 36.18 -18.02 23.09
CA GLY A 387 36.70 -16.76 22.53
C GLY A 387 35.77 -16.09 21.50
N TYR A 388 34.62 -16.69 21.19
CA TYR A 388 33.64 -16.10 20.30
C TYR A 388 32.65 -15.25 21.09
N CYS A 389 32.64 -13.94 20.86
CA CYS A 389 31.79 -12.98 21.58
C CYS A 389 30.75 -12.30 20.68
N VAL A 390 30.67 -12.68 19.41
CA VAL A 390 29.72 -12.13 18.44
C VAL A 390 28.96 -13.24 17.71
N ALA A 391 27.73 -12.93 17.34
CA ALA A 391 26.88 -13.67 16.42
C ALA A 391 26.44 -12.73 15.30
N ARG A 392 25.89 -13.26 14.21
CA ARG A 392 25.25 -12.44 13.17
C ARG A 392 23.75 -12.56 13.31
N VAL A 393 23.05 -11.42 13.32
CA VAL A 393 21.59 -11.38 13.19
C VAL A 393 21.24 -10.87 11.80
N GLU A 394 20.21 -11.45 11.21
CA GLU A 394 19.68 -11.09 9.89
C GLU A 394 18.18 -10.88 9.97
N ALA A 395 17.72 -9.74 9.48
CA ALA A 395 16.33 -9.46 9.20
C ALA A 395 16.05 -9.84 7.75
N GLY A 396 15.30 -10.94 7.57
CA GLY A 396 14.95 -11.50 6.27
C GLY A 396 13.76 -10.82 5.60
N THR A 397 13.66 -10.98 4.28
CA THR A 397 12.55 -10.48 3.45
C THR A 397 11.26 -11.28 3.67
N ASP A 398 11.36 -12.47 4.25
CA ASP A 398 10.24 -13.30 4.68
C ASP A 398 9.78 -12.95 6.10
N ARG A 399 10.22 -11.79 6.62
CA ARG A 399 9.94 -11.27 7.96
C ARG A 399 10.58 -12.08 9.09
N GLN A 400 11.34 -13.14 8.80
CA GLN A 400 12.01 -13.89 9.86
C GLN A 400 13.26 -13.14 10.34
N LEU A 401 13.44 -13.10 11.66
CA LEU A 401 14.68 -12.66 12.28
C LEU A 401 15.50 -13.90 12.62
N ARG A 402 16.71 -13.99 12.08
CA ARG A 402 17.59 -15.17 12.20
C ARG A 402 18.86 -14.84 12.96
N LEU A 403 19.31 -15.78 13.78
CA LEU A 403 20.58 -15.75 14.50
C LEU A 403 21.51 -16.81 13.91
N PHE A 404 22.73 -16.41 13.59
CA PHE A 404 23.74 -17.24 12.97
C PHE A 404 25.00 -17.37 13.82
N GLY A 405 25.67 -18.52 13.68
CA GLY A 405 27.00 -18.77 14.27
C GLY A 405 27.02 -19.65 15.52
N GLY A 406 25.87 -20.24 15.89
CA GLY A 406 25.81 -21.31 16.88
C GLY A 406 26.23 -22.66 16.28
N ASN A 407 26.90 -23.49 17.08
CA ASN A 407 27.19 -24.88 16.72
C ASN A 407 27.26 -25.76 17.99
N SER A 408 27.34 -27.08 17.84
CA SER A 408 27.36 -28.02 18.97
C SER A 408 28.55 -27.86 19.94
N THR A 409 29.67 -27.28 19.51
CA THR A 409 30.84 -27.01 20.37
C THR A 409 30.86 -25.58 20.93
N ASN A 410 29.98 -24.72 20.42
CA ASN A 410 29.89 -23.31 20.78
C ASN A 410 28.44 -22.82 20.68
N VAL A 411 27.62 -23.35 21.59
CA VAL A 411 26.20 -23.02 21.69
C VAL A 411 26.03 -21.56 22.07
N ILE A 412 25.20 -20.83 21.33
CA ILE A 412 24.78 -19.50 21.73
C ILE A 412 23.68 -19.68 22.78
N THR A 413 23.87 -19.08 23.96
CA THR A 413 22.89 -19.15 25.07
C THR A 413 22.13 -17.84 25.25
N TRP A 414 22.70 -16.73 24.77
CA TRP A 414 22.04 -15.44 24.68
C TRP A 414 22.66 -14.56 23.59
N ALA A 415 21.90 -13.58 23.09
CA ALA A 415 22.38 -12.53 22.20
C ALA A 415 21.68 -11.18 22.49
N GLN A 416 22.40 -10.05 22.36
CA GLN A 416 21.85 -8.68 22.54
C GLN A 416 21.69 -7.97 21.21
N LEU A 417 20.50 -7.43 20.95
CA LEU A 417 20.16 -6.81 19.68
C LEU A 417 20.45 -5.30 19.61
N ASP A 418 20.87 -4.67 20.72
CA ASP A 418 21.03 -3.21 20.81
C ASP A 418 22.11 -2.62 19.89
N SER A 419 23.04 -3.45 19.39
CA SER A 419 24.02 -3.03 18.37
C SER A 419 23.51 -3.17 16.94
N PHE A 420 22.33 -3.76 16.73
CA PHE A 420 21.76 -3.91 15.40
C PHE A 420 21.23 -2.56 14.92
N SER A 421 21.98 -1.96 14.01
CA SER A 421 21.60 -0.77 13.27
C SER A 421 22.08 -0.94 11.85
N ALA A 422 21.16 -1.15 10.91
CA ALA A 422 21.50 -1.46 9.53
C ALA A 422 20.59 -0.74 8.55
N VAL A 423 21.14 -0.36 7.39
CA VAL A 423 20.37 0.28 6.32
C VAL A 423 19.20 -0.63 5.96
N TRP A 424 18.01 -0.05 5.96
CA TRP A 424 16.77 -0.73 5.62
C TRP A 424 16.39 -0.36 4.19
N ARG A 425 16.20 -1.39 3.36
CA ARG A 425 15.85 -1.25 1.94
C ARG A 425 14.63 -2.11 1.65
#